data_AF-A0A437MZV6-F1
#
_entry.id   AF-A0A437MZV6-F1
#
_cell.length_a   1.000
_cell.length_b   1.000
_cell.length_c   1.000
_cell.angle_alpha   90.00
_cell.angle_beta   90.00
_cell.angle_gamma   90.00
#
_symmetry.space_group_name_H-M   'P 1'
#
loop_
_entity.id
_entity.type
_entity.pdbx_description
1 polymer ?
#
loop_
_entity_poly.entity_id
_entity_poly.type
_entity_poly.pdbx_seq_one_letter_code
_entity_poly.pdbx_strand_id
1 'polypeptide(L)'
;MHPNALEPAAYLNQLAAAYRRLIPHLSAGEKLGRRIVNQVIEEATGCTSASAAWSQRDSFQMLEMAVLCWLAGQSVPSLADQALPFLHNLEARLPTQTVRSEEQVEHQHFSTPLGLA
;
A
#
# COMPACT_ATOMS: atom_id res chain seq x y z
N MET A 1 10.45 0.35 16.60
CA MET A 1 10.69 -1.05 17.04
C MET A 1 10.24 -2.01 15.94
N HIS A 2 11.15 -2.70 15.24
CA HIS A 2 10.76 -3.68 14.22
C HIS A 2 10.01 -4.85 14.87
N PRO A 3 8.89 -5.30 14.29
CA PRO A 3 8.17 -6.45 14.80
C PRO A 3 8.98 -7.72 14.49
N ASN A 4 9.81 -8.10 15.46
CA ASN A 4 10.79 -9.20 15.35
C ASN A 4 10.14 -10.57 15.63
N ALA A 5 9.04 -10.89 14.95
CA ALA A 5 8.31 -12.15 15.17
C ALA A 5 8.34 -13.11 13.97
N LEU A 6 8.71 -12.64 12.78
CA LEU A 6 8.67 -13.42 11.54
C LEU A 6 10.04 -13.44 10.84
N GLU A 7 10.46 -14.61 10.37
CA GLU A 7 11.65 -14.77 9.53
C GLU A 7 11.59 -13.82 8.32
N PRO A 8 12.62 -13.00 8.03
CA PRO A 8 12.54 -11.93 7.03
C PRO A 8 12.08 -12.39 5.64
N ALA A 9 12.58 -13.53 5.17
CA ALA A 9 12.19 -14.09 3.87
C ALA A 9 10.73 -14.56 3.86
N ALA A 10 10.25 -15.15 4.96
CA ALA A 10 8.86 -15.56 5.09
C ALA A 10 7.93 -14.34 5.09
N TYR A 11 8.32 -13.28 5.81
CA TYR A 11 7.55 -12.03 5.86
C TYR A 11 7.45 -11.35 4.49
N LEU A 12 8.55 -11.27 3.74
CA LEU A 12 8.52 -10.74 2.37
C LEU A 12 7.60 -11.55 1.45
N ASN A 13 7.60 -12.89 1.58
CA ASN A 13 6.70 -13.75 0.82
C ASN A 13 5.22 -13.53 1.22
N GLN A 14 4.95 -13.28 2.50
CA GLN A 14 3.60 -12.94 2.98
C GLN A 14 3.14 -11.59 2.43
N LEU A 15 3.96 -10.54 2.50
CA LEU A 15 3.66 -9.25 1.87
C LEU A 15 3.47 -9.39 0.36
N ALA A 16 4.24 -10.27 -0.29
CA ALA A 16 4.10 -10.55 -1.70
C ALA A 16 2.77 -11.23 -2.06
N ALA A 17 2.35 -12.19 -1.23
CA ALA A 17 1.03 -12.81 -1.36
C ALA A 17 -0.09 -11.79 -1.10
N ALA A 18 0.09 -10.91 -0.12
CA ALA A 18 -0.87 -9.90 0.28
C ALA A 18 -1.11 -8.85 -0.82
N TYR A 19 -0.06 -8.22 -1.39
CA TYR A 19 -0.26 -7.21 -2.42
C TYR A 19 -0.95 -7.79 -3.67
N ARG A 20 -0.69 -9.06 -4.02
CA ARG A 20 -1.35 -9.73 -5.16
C ARG A 20 -2.86 -9.83 -4.97
N ARG A 21 -3.34 -9.94 -3.74
CA ARG A 21 -4.79 -9.95 -3.42
C ARG A 21 -5.44 -8.58 -3.61
N LEU A 22 -4.67 -7.48 -3.62
CA LEU A 22 -5.19 -6.13 -3.89
C LEU A 22 -5.36 -5.82 -5.38
N ILE A 23 -4.65 -6.54 -6.27
CA ILE A 23 -4.68 -6.29 -7.72
C ILE A 23 -6.09 -6.43 -8.34
N PRO A 24 -6.90 -7.45 -7.99
CA PRO A 24 -8.27 -7.54 -8.48
C PRO A 24 -9.14 -6.34 -8.08
N HIS A 25 -9.03 -5.86 -6.83
CA HIS A 25 -9.76 -4.68 -6.37
C HIS A 25 -9.35 -3.41 -7.13
N LEU A 26 -8.04 -3.24 -7.39
CA LEU A 26 -7.54 -2.13 -8.21
C LEU A 26 -8.13 -2.17 -9.62
N SER A 27 -8.14 -3.36 -10.24
CA SER A 27 -8.65 -3.61 -11.58
C SER A 27 -10.16 -3.43 -11.70
N ALA A 28 -10.90 -3.75 -10.64
CA ALA A 28 -12.35 -3.57 -10.55
C ALA A 28 -12.78 -2.11 -10.36
N GLY A 29 -11.85 -1.17 -10.22
CA GLY A 29 -12.20 0.23 -9.97
C GLY A 29 -12.69 0.49 -8.53
N GLU A 30 -12.48 -0.45 -7.61
CA GLU A 30 -12.99 -0.34 -6.23
C GLU A 30 -12.23 0.71 -5.42
N LYS A 31 -12.92 1.29 -4.42
CA LYS A 31 -12.30 2.15 -3.41
C LYS A 31 -11.65 1.28 -2.34
N LEU A 32 -10.33 1.37 -2.23
CA LEU A 32 -9.53 0.69 -1.23
C LEU A 32 -9.43 1.54 0.04
N GLY A 33 -10.26 1.24 1.02
CA GLY A 33 -10.14 1.82 2.36
C GLY A 33 -9.07 1.12 3.20
N ARG A 34 -8.61 1.79 4.27
CA ARG A 34 -7.66 1.23 5.26
C ARG A 34 -8.10 -0.13 5.81
N ARG A 35 -9.41 -0.35 5.95
CA ARG A 35 -9.98 -1.64 6.38
C ARG A 35 -9.57 -2.79 5.46
N ILE A 36 -9.74 -2.62 4.13
CA ILE A 36 -9.40 -3.68 3.16
C ILE A 36 -7.89 -3.92 3.15
N VAL A 37 -7.10 -2.84 3.15
CA VAL A 37 -5.64 -2.93 3.18
C VAL A 37 -5.14 -3.68 4.41
N ASN A 38 -5.68 -3.38 5.59
CA ASN A 38 -5.32 -4.08 6.82
C ASN A 38 -5.81 -5.54 6.80
N GLN A 39 -7.03 -5.81 6.34
CA GLN A 39 -7.55 -7.17 6.25
C GLN A 39 -6.64 -8.07 5.40
N VAL A 40 -6.13 -7.57 4.27
CA VAL A 40 -5.29 -8.36 3.36
C VAL A 40 -3.94 -8.74 3.97
N ILE A 41 -3.29 -7.84 4.73
CA ILE A 41 -2.05 -8.19 5.43
C ILE A 41 -2.31 -9.13 6.62
N GLU A 42 -3.44 -8.99 7.32
CA GLU A 42 -3.85 -9.90 8.41
C GLU A 42 -4.10 -11.32 7.88
N GLU A 43 -4.78 -11.46 6.74
CA GLU A 43 -5.01 -12.76 6.11
C GLU A 43 -3.72 -13.41 5.59
N ALA A 44 -2.74 -12.62 5.17
CA ALA A 44 -1.47 -13.13 4.64
C ALA A 44 -0.49 -13.51 5.75
N THR A 45 -0.50 -12.79 6.86
CA THR A 45 0.41 -13.01 8.01
C THR A 45 -0.20 -13.93 9.08
N GLY A 46 -1.53 -14.04 9.13
CA GLY A 46 -2.26 -14.68 10.24
C GLY A 46 -2.26 -13.87 11.54
N CYS A 47 -1.71 -12.64 11.49
CA CYS A 47 -1.49 -11.80 12.65
C CYS A 47 -2.31 -10.51 12.53
N THR A 48 -3.01 -10.12 13.61
CA THR A 48 -3.81 -8.89 13.63
C THR A 48 -2.92 -7.66 13.80
N SER A 49 -3.44 -6.47 13.50
CA SER A 49 -2.69 -5.21 13.73
C SER A 49 -2.30 -4.98 15.20
N ALA A 50 -3.01 -5.62 16.14
CA ALA A 50 -2.74 -5.53 17.58
C ALA A 50 -1.60 -6.46 18.05
N SER A 51 -1.21 -7.45 17.23
CA SER A 51 -0.15 -8.41 17.56
C SER A 51 1.26 -7.82 17.48
N ALA A 52 1.40 -6.60 16.96
CA ALA A 52 2.67 -5.97 16.65
C ALA A 52 3.59 -6.89 15.80
N ALA A 53 3.03 -7.71 14.91
CA ALA A 53 3.76 -8.53 13.94
C ALA A 53 4.07 -7.78 12.63
N TRP A 54 3.33 -6.71 12.35
CA TRP A 54 3.53 -5.80 11.22
C TRP A 54 3.13 -4.39 11.65
N SER A 55 3.74 -3.39 11.03
CA SER A 55 3.47 -1.98 11.29
C SER A 55 2.42 -1.43 10.31
N GLN A 56 1.72 -0.35 10.68
CA GLN A 56 0.84 0.33 9.72
C GLN A 56 1.60 0.82 8.46
N ARG A 57 2.91 1.06 8.54
CA ARG A 57 3.74 1.39 7.37
C ARG A 57 3.86 0.20 6.43
N ASP A 58 3.97 -1.02 6.95
CA ASP A 58 4.10 -2.23 6.15
C ASP A 58 2.84 -2.44 5.28
N SER A 59 1.65 -2.13 5.83
CA SER A 59 0.41 -2.21 5.06
C SER A 59 0.32 -1.14 3.96
N PHE A 60 0.91 0.05 4.18
CA PHE A 60 1.05 1.06 3.13
C PHE A 60 2.11 0.70 2.08
N GLN A 61 3.26 0.14 2.46
CA GLN A 61 4.27 -0.35 1.51
C GLN A 61 3.70 -1.47 0.64
N MET A 62 2.94 -2.40 1.24
CA MET A 62 2.22 -3.44 0.53
C MET A 62 1.23 -2.84 -0.49
N LEU A 63 0.48 -1.81 -0.11
CA LEU A 63 -0.43 -1.12 -1.03
C LEU A 63 0.33 -0.44 -2.18
N GLU A 64 1.44 0.27 -1.90
CA GLU A 64 2.31 0.88 -2.92
C GLU A 64 2.79 -0.16 -3.93
N MET A 65 3.24 -1.32 -3.46
CA MET A 65 3.65 -2.42 -4.33
C MET A 65 2.49 -2.95 -5.19
N ALA A 66 1.28 -3.08 -4.62
CA ALA A 66 0.10 -3.47 -5.41
C ALA A 66 -0.20 -2.47 -6.53
N VAL A 67 -0.15 -1.17 -6.22
CA VAL A 67 -0.38 -0.09 -7.18
C VAL A 67 0.68 -0.08 -8.29
N LEU A 68 1.96 -0.18 -7.95
CA LEU A 68 3.06 -0.22 -8.91
C LEU A 68 2.96 -1.45 -9.83
N CYS A 69 2.73 -2.63 -9.25
CA CYS A 69 2.56 -3.86 -10.03
C CYS A 69 1.33 -3.80 -10.95
N TRP A 70 0.22 -3.24 -10.47
CA TRP A 70 -0.97 -3.05 -11.30
C TRP A 70 -0.73 -2.07 -12.44
N LEU A 71 -0.12 -0.90 -12.15
CA LEU A 71 0.24 0.13 -13.13
C LEU A 71 1.21 -0.39 -14.20
N ALA A 72 2.17 -1.24 -13.84
CA ALA A 72 3.12 -1.84 -14.78
C ALA A 72 2.43 -2.71 -15.86
N GLY A 73 1.22 -3.19 -15.59
CA GLY A 73 0.37 -3.90 -16.56
C GLY A 73 -0.66 -3.01 -17.28
N GLN A 74 -0.75 -1.72 -16.96
CA GLN A 74 -1.70 -0.79 -17.59
C GLN A 74 -1.07 -0.02 -18.75
N SER A 75 -1.90 0.36 -19.73
CA SER A 75 -1.53 1.35 -20.74
C SER A 75 -1.77 2.76 -20.21
N VAL A 76 -0.88 3.23 -19.33
CA VAL A 76 -0.92 4.61 -18.81
C VAL A 76 -0.62 5.59 -19.97
N PRO A 77 -1.41 6.65 -20.15
CA PRO A 77 -1.13 7.67 -21.18
C PRO A 77 0.27 8.28 -21.00
N SER A 78 0.96 8.54 -22.10
CA SER A 78 2.30 9.16 -22.08
C SER A 78 2.27 10.68 -21.99
N LEU A 79 1.16 11.30 -22.42
CA LEU A 79 0.97 12.75 -22.36
C LEU A 79 0.41 13.16 -20.99
N ALA A 80 1.00 14.18 -20.39
CA ALA A 80 0.71 14.60 -19.02
C ALA A 80 -0.77 15.01 -18.82
N ASP A 81 -1.36 15.68 -19.80
CA ASP A 81 -2.77 16.11 -19.79
C ASP A 81 -3.77 14.94 -19.70
N GLN A 82 -3.38 13.76 -20.19
CA GLN A 82 -4.16 12.53 -20.14
C GLN A 82 -3.77 11.64 -18.96
N ALA A 83 -2.48 11.63 -18.60
CA ALA A 83 -1.95 10.84 -17.50
C ALA A 83 -2.43 11.37 -16.13
N LEU A 84 -2.47 12.70 -15.95
CA LEU A 84 -2.84 13.32 -14.68
C LEU A 84 -4.28 12.96 -14.23
N PRO A 85 -5.33 13.08 -15.07
CA PRO A 85 -6.67 12.63 -14.69
C PRO A 85 -6.75 11.13 -14.38
N PHE A 86 -6.02 10.30 -15.12
CA PHE A 86 -5.94 8.86 -14.86
C PHE A 86 -5.35 8.57 -13.47
N LEU A 87 -4.22 9.20 -13.14
CA LEU A 87 -3.55 9.05 -11.85
C LEU A 87 -4.36 9.65 -10.70
N HIS A 88 -5.03 10.79 -10.91
CA HIS A 88 -5.91 11.40 -9.92
C HIS A 88 -7.11 10.51 -9.58
N ASN A 89 -7.75 9.92 -10.59
CA ASN A 89 -8.84 8.96 -10.39
C ASN A 89 -8.38 7.69 -9.66
N LEU A 90 -7.14 7.26 -9.88
CA LEU A 90 -6.54 6.18 -9.10
C LEU A 90 -6.34 6.59 -7.64
N GLU A 91 -5.68 7.73 -7.39
CA GLU A 91 -5.39 8.24 -6.06
C GLU A 91 -6.67 8.42 -5.22
N ALA A 92 -7.75 8.96 -5.81
CA ALA A 92 -9.03 9.17 -5.14
C ALA A 92 -9.67 7.88 -4.59
N ARG A 93 -9.25 6.71 -5.09
CA ARG A 93 -9.70 5.39 -4.63
C ARG A 93 -8.81 4.79 -3.54
N LEU A 94 -7.63 5.36 -3.29
CA LEU A 94 -6.67 4.86 -2.31
C LEU A 94 -6.91 5.50 -0.93
N PRO A 95 -6.49 4.84 0.17
CA PRO A 95 -6.54 5.45 1.48
C PRO A 95 -5.43 6.51 1.59
N THR A 96 -5.76 7.63 2.25
CA THR A 96 -4.74 8.63 2.57
C THR A 96 -3.74 8.06 3.58
N GLN A 97 -2.45 8.15 3.25
CA GLN A 97 -1.36 7.70 4.12
C GLN A 97 -1.02 8.78 5.18
N THR A 98 -1.94 9.05 6.11
CA THR A 98 -1.79 10.11 7.11
C THR A 98 -1.01 9.70 8.35
N VAL A 99 -0.84 8.39 8.58
CA VAL A 99 -0.15 7.87 9.76
C VAL A 99 1.35 7.82 9.51
N ARG A 100 2.12 8.51 10.36
CA ARG A 100 3.57 8.41 10.39
C ARG A 100 3.96 7.19 11.22
N SER A 101 4.88 6.36 10.72
CA SER A 101 5.53 5.36 11.58
C SER A 101 6.52 6.03 12.55
N GLU A 102 6.80 5.38 13.67
CA GLU A 102 7.86 5.81 14.60
C GLU A 102 9.20 5.97 13.89
N GLU A 103 9.54 5.05 12.98
CA GLU A 103 10.74 5.08 12.15
C GLU A 103 10.78 6.32 11.24
N GLN A 104 9.66 6.69 10.60
CA GLN A 104 9.59 7.92 9.80
C GLN A 104 9.77 9.17 10.66
N VAL A 105 9.30 9.15 11.90
CA VAL A 105 9.52 10.26 12.85
C VAL A 105 10.98 10.31 13.29
N GLU A 106 11.57 9.15 13.60
CA GLU A 106 12.97 9.00 14.01
C GLU A 106 13.94 9.45 12.91
N HIS A 107 13.65 9.12 11.65
CA HIS A 107 14.48 9.48 10.50
C HIS A 107 14.07 10.77 9.80
N GLN A 108 13.05 11.49 10.29
CA GLN A 108 12.53 12.72 9.68
C GLN A 108 12.06 12.53 8.21
N HIS A 109 11.47 11.38 7.90
CA HIS A 109 10.91 11.08 6.59
C HIS A 109 9.51 11.67 6.47
N PHE A 110 9.39 12.82 5.81
CA PHE A 110 8.11 13.43 5.45
C PHE A 110 7.67 12.92 4.07
N SER A 111 6.58 12.17 4.03
CA SER A 111 5.88 11.90 2.76
C SER A 111 5.09 13.17 2.40
N THR A 112 5.52 13.89 1.37
CA THR A 112 4.66 14.89 0.72
C THR A 112 3.71 14.12 -0.20
N PRO A 113 2.40 14.04 0.09
CA PRO A 113 1.45 13.53 -0.89
C PRO A 113 1.56 14.40 -2.15
N LEU A 114 1.37 13.83 -3.33
CA LEU A 114 1.33 14.61 -4.56
C LEU A 114 0.15 15.59 -4.46
N GLY A 115 0.43 16.90 -4.40
CA GLY A 115 -0.61 17.92 -4.50
C GLY A 115 -1.08 18.01 -5.95
N LEU A 116 -2.00 17.14 -6.37
CA LEU A 116 -2.55 17.10 -7.74
C LEU A 116 -3.76 18.04 -7.93
N ALA A 117 -3.76 19.21 -7.29
CA ALA A 117 -4.82 20.22 -7.40
C ALA A 117 -4.40 21.39 -8.30
#